data_AF-A0A955I2A4-F1
#
_entry.id   AF-A0A955I2A4-F1
#
_cell.length_a   1.000
_cell.length_b   1.000
_cell.length_c   1.000
_cell.angle_alpha   90.00
_cell.angle_beta   90.00
_cell.angle_gamma   90.00
#
_symmetry.space_group_name_H-M   'P 1'
#
loop_
_entity.id
_entity.type
_entity.pdbx_description
1 polymer ?
#
loop_
_entity_poly.entity_id
_entity_poly.type
_entity_poly.pdbx_seq_one_letter_code
_entity_poly.pdbx_strand_id
1 'polypeptide(L)'
;MVTLNNCALGASNGTKRRFENSHHIIDPRLGRSNNSGHASFVLATSAMIADVHATLFCIMNREEREEYMKKYGEKMNVRVIE
;
A
#
# COMPACT_ATOMS: atom_id res chain seq x y z
N MET A 1 -3.98 -2.60 -19.28
CA MET A 1 -5.17 -1.78 -18.98
C MET A 1 -5.81 -2.34 -17.72
N VAL A 2 -6.00 -1.53 -16.66
CA VAL A 2 -6.68 -1.96 -15.43
C VAL A 2 -8.14 -1.57 -15.53
N THR A 3 -9.05 -2.54 -15.37
CA THR A 3 -10.50 -2.27 -15.32
C THR A 3 -10.95 -2.27 -13.86
N LEU A 4 -11.67 -1.22 -13.46
CA LEU A 4 -12.03 -1.01 -12.05
C LEU A 4 -13.30 -1.75 -11.61
N ASN A 5 -14.29 -2.02 -12.48
CA ASN A 5 -15.48 -2.84 -12.19
C ASN A 5 -16.07 -2.66 -10.75
N ASN A 6 -16.55 -1.46 -10.41
CA ASN A 6 -17.07 -1.10 -9.08
C ASN A 6 -16.05 -1.17 -7.92
N CYS A 7 -14.75 -1.20 -8.22
CA CYS A 7 -13.67 -1.03 -7.27
C CYS A 7 -13.03 0.37 -7.42
N ALA A 8 -12.23 0.74 -6.43
CA ALA A 8 -11.33 1.88 -6.44
C ALA A 8 -9.87 1.39 -6.44
N LEU A 9 -8.98 2.18 -7.04
CA LEU A 9 -7.54 1.95 -7.06
C LEU A 9 -6.84 2.96 -6.15
N GLY A 10 -6.19 2.46 -5.10
CA GLY A 10 -5.29 3.20 -4.24
C GLY A 10 -3.85 3.02 -4.68
N ALA A 11 -3.03 4.06 -4.54
CA ALA A 11 -1.62 4.02 -4.94
C ALA A 11 -0.75 4.87 -4.01
N SER A 12 0.16 4.20 -3.30
CA SER A 12 1.12 4.85 -2.39
C SER A 12 2.54 4.60 -2.88
N ASN A 13 3.33 5.67 -2.93
CA ASN A 13 4.73 5.61 -3.34
C ASN A 13 5.54 6.70 -2.65
N GLY A 14 6.84 6.44 -2.49
CA GLY A 14 7.78 7.38 -1.92
C GLY A 14 8.14 8.56 -2.83
N THR A 15 7.68 8.58 -4.10
CA THR A 15 8.10 9.58 -5.09
C THR A 15 7.22 10.82 -5.13
N LYS A 16 5.96 10.75 -4.66
CA LYS A 16 4.99 11.86 -4.74
C LYS A 16 5.35 13.08 -3.88
N ARG A 17 5.93 12.91 -2.70
CA ARG A 17 6.37 14.01 -1.81
C ARG A 17 7.64 13.62 -1.06
N ARG A 18 8.73 14.34 -1.33
CA ARG A 18 10.07 14.09 -0.79
C ARG A 18 10.76 15.39 -0.37
N PHE A 19 11.58 15.29 0.66
CA PHE A 19 12.58 16.28 1.03
C PHE A 19 13.92 15.53 1.17
N GLU A 20 14.90 15.87 0.34
CA GLU A 20 16.15 15.13 0.23
C GLU A 20 15.92 13.61 0.04
N ASN A 21 16.51 12.78 0.90
CA ASN A 21 16.39 11.33 0.86
C ASN A 21 15.13 10.80 1.56
N SER A 22 14.34 11.67 2.20
CA SER A 22 13.19 11.30 3.01
C SER A 22 11.88 11.55 2.26
N HIS A 23 10.93 10.61 2.38
CA HIS A 23 9.58 10.77 1.85
C HIS A 23 8.53 10.77 2.95
N HIS A 24 7.37 11.34 2.64
CA HIS A 24 6.29 11.59 3.59
C HIS A 24 5.63 10.34 4.20
N ILE A 25 5.80 9.16 3.59
CA ILE A 25 5.31 7.90 4.18
C ILE A 25 6.26 7.49 5.30
N ILE A 26 5.77 7.51 6.53
CA ILE A 26 6.51 7.20 7.75
C ILE A 26 6.31 5.73 8.11
N ASP A 27 7.39 5.02 8.43
CA ASP A 27 7.30 3.75 9.14
C ASP A 27 7.07 4.03 10.64
N PRO A 28 5.87 3.73 11.18
CA PRO A 28 5.56 4.05 12.57
C PRO A 28 6.41 3.24 13.57
N ARG A 29 6.99 2.10 13.16
CA ARG A 29 7.87 1.28 14.02
C ARG A 29 9.20 1.96 14.28
N LEU A 30 9.66 2.76 13.30
CA LEU A 30 10.97 3.40 13.31
C LEU A 30 10.88 4.92 13.55
N GLY A 31 9.69 5.51 13.44
CA GLY A 31 9.48 6.95 13.59
C GLY A 31 10.16 7.80 12.51
N ARG A 32 10.49 7.21 11.36
CA ARG A 32 11.18 7.87 10.24
C ARG A 32 10.58 7.47 8.91
N SER A 33 10.96 8.18 7.83
CA SER A 33 10.56 7.81 6.48
C SER A 33 10.81 6.32 6.22
N ASN A 34 9.80 5.66 5.66
CA ASN A 34 9.96 4.31 5.18
C ASN A 34 11.04 4.29 4.08
N ASN A 35 11.87 3.25 4.04
CA ASN A 35 12.97 3.11 3.10
C ASN A 35 12.63 2.14 1.96
N SER A 36 11.37 1.70 1.86
CA SER A 36 10.95 0.81 0.81
C SER A 36 11.06 1.49 -0.55
N GLY A 37 11.87 0.93 -1.44
CA GLY A 37 12.00 1.43 -2.82
C GLY A 37 10.79 1.14 -3.71
N HIS A 38 9.75 0.47 -3.20
CA HIS A 38 8.59 0.04 -3.98
C HIS A 38 7.38 0.96 -3.83
N ALA A 39 6.55 0.97 -4.87
CA ALA A 39 5.20 1.51 -4.83
C ALA A 39 4.21 0.38 -4.52
N SER A 40 3.07 0.72 -3.93
CA SER A 40 1.97 -0.21 -3.73
C SER A 40 0.72 0.27 -4.46
N PHE A 41 0.08 -0.65 -5.19
CA PHE A 41 -1.17 -0.42 -5.90
C PHE A 41 -2.21 -1.42 -5.42
N VAL A 42 -3.36 -0.92 -4.96
CA VAL A 42 -4.40 -1.76 -4.35
C VAL A 42 -5.75 -1.47 -4.97
N LEU A 43 -6.40 -2.51 -5.49
CA LEU A 43 -7.81 -2.50 -5.82
C LEU A 43 -8.64 -2.96 -4.62
N ALA A 44 -9.69 -2.23 -4.30
CA ALA A 44 -10.67 -2.62 -3.30
C ALA A 44 -12.07 -2.07 -3.62
N THR A 45 -13.11 -2.59 -2.96
CA THR A 45 -14.50 -2.16 -3.18
C THR A 45 -14.79 -0.72 -2.74
N SER A 46 -13.88 -0.08 -1.99
CA SER A 46 -13.99 1.35 -1.65
C SER A 46 -12.63 2.04 -1.74
N ALA A 47 -12.66 3.33 -2.07
CA ALA A 47 -11.46 4.16 -2.12
C ALA A 47 -10.74 4.24 -0.77
N MET A 48 -11.50 4.25 0.33
CA MET A 48 -10.95 4.27 1.69
C MET A 48 -10.14 2.99 1.97
N ILE A 49 -10.69 1.81 1.67
CA ILE A 49 -9.97 0.54 1.87
C ILE A 49 -8.72 0.50 0.99
N ALA A 50 -8.85 0.91 -0.27
CA ALA A 50 -7.74 0.91 -1.20
C ALA A 50 -6.59 1.84 -0.74
N ASP A 51 -6.91 3.03 -0.23
CA ASP A 51 -5.92 4.02 0.23
C ASP A 51 -5.18 3.58 1.50
N VAL A 52 -5.92 3.05 2.49
CA VAL A 52 -5.34 2.51 3.73
C VAL A 52 -4.38 1.37 3.42
N HIS A 53 -4.79 0.41 2.57
CA HIS A 53 -3.96 -0.75 2.26
C HIS A 53 -2.79 -0.41 1.34
N ALA A 54 -2.94 0.52 0.41
CA ALA A 54 -1.82 0.99 -0.41
C ALA A 54 -0.73 1.60 0.48
N THR A 55 -1.11 2.39 1.48
CA THR A 55 -0.15 2.97 2.43
C THR A 55 0.48 1.89 3.32
N LEU A 56 -0.32 0.97 3.86
CA LEU A 56 0.18 -0.13 4.68
C LEU A 56 1.19 -1.02 3.94
N PHE A 57 0.86 -1.44 2.72
CA PHE A 57 1.71 -2.31 1.90
C PHE A 57 2.90 -1.58 1.29
N CYS A 58 2.89 -0.25 1.25
CA CYS A 58 4.08 0.53 0.97
C CYS A 58 5.09 0.41 2.12
N ILE A 59 4.63 0.33 3.38
CA ILE A 59 5.52 0.23 4.55
C ILE A 59 5.98 -1.21 4.81
N MET A 60 5.11 -2.19 4.55
CA MET A 60 5.43 -3.60 4.75
C MET A 60 6.44 -4.12 3.74
N ASN A 61 7.35 -4.99 4.21
CA ASN A 61 8.13 -5.82 3.31
C ASN A 61 7.24 -6.92 2.68
N ARG A 62 7.79 -7.65 1.72
CA ARG A 62 7.05 -8.68 0.97
C ARG A 62 6.49 -9.79 1.87
N GLU A 63 7.30 -10.29 2.81
CA GLU A 63 6.92 -11.40 3.71
C GLU A 63 5.80 -10.96 4.66
N GLU A 64 5.92 -9.77 5.27
CA GLU A 64 4.89 -9.18 6.14
C GLU A 64 3.56 -9.03 5.41
N ARG A 65 3.61 -8.56 4.15
CA ARG A 65 2.42 -8.40 3.32
C ARG A 65 1.79 -9.74 2.96
N GLU A 66 2.58 -10.76 2.64
CA GLU A 66 2.09 -12.12 2.35
C GLU A 66 1.40 -12.73 3.58
N GLU A 67 2.00 -12.59 4.76
CA GLU A 67 1.40 -13.05 6.03
C GLU A 67 0.10 -12.30 6.34
N TYR A 68 0.09 -10.98 6.17
CA TYR A 68 -1.10 -10.15 6.36
C TYR A 68 -2.23 -10.58 5.43
N MET A 69 -1.96 -10.75 4.14
CA MET A 69 -2.95 -11.17 3.15
C MET A 69 -3.47 -12.58 3.40
N LYS A 70 -2.61 -13.51 3.86
CA LYS A 70 -3.04 -14.85 4.26
C LYS A 70 -4.01 -14.81 5.45
N LYS A 71 -3.77 -13.91 6.41
CA LYS A 71 -4.57 -13.82 7.64
C LYS A 71 -5.87 -13.04 7.48
N TYR A 72 -5.86 -12.00 6.64
CA TYR A 72 -6.95 -11.02 6.56
C TYR A 72 -7.51 -10.80 5.14
N GLY A 73 -6.77 -11.15 4.09
CA GLY A 73 -7.07 -10.78 2.70
C GLY A 73 -8.40 -11.31 2.18
N GLU A 74 -8.78 -12.54 2.53
CA GLU A 74 -10.06 -13.15 2.11
C GLU A 74 -11.28 -12.37 2.63
N LYS A 75 -11.16 -11.68 3.76
CA LYS A 75 -12.26 -10.90 4.36
C LYS A 75 -12.35 -9.48 3.82
N MET A 76 -11.32 -8.99 3.13
CA MET A 76 -11.14 -7.58 2.84
C MET A 76 -11.48 -7.19 1.39
N ASN A 77 -11.69 -8.18 0.49
CA ASN A 77 -11.87 -7.92 -0.95
C ASN A 77 -10.77 -7.00 -1.53
N VAL A 78 -9.53 -7.21 -1.07
CA VAL A 78 -8.36 -6.42 -1.46
C VAL A 78 -7.54 -7.22 -2.47
N ARG A 79 -7.11 -6.57 -3.55
CA ARG A 79 -6.19 -7.14 -4.54
C ARG A 79 -5.01 -6.22 -4.77
N VAL A 80 -3.81 -6.73 -4.53
CA VAL A 80 -2.56 -6.03 -4.88
C VAL A 80 -2.31 -6.19 -6.38
N ILE A 81 -1.94 -5.11 -7.04
CA ILE A 81 -1.46 -5.12 -8.43
C ILE A 81 0.04 -4.84 -8.39
N GLU A 82 0.83 -5.72 -8.99
CA GLU A 82 2.28 -5.59 -9.18
C GLU A 82 2.62 -5.41 -10.65
#